data_AF-A0AB34ZE76-F1
#
_entry.id   AF-A0AB34ZE76-F1
#
_cell.length_a   1.000
_cell.length_b   1.000
_cell.length_c   1.000
_cell.angle_alpha   90.00
_cell.angle_beta   90.00
_cell.angle_gamma   90.00
#
_symmetry.space_group_name_H-M   'P 1'
#
loop_
_entity.id
_entity.type
_entity.pdbx_description
1 polymer ?
#
loop_
_entity_poly.entity_id
_entity_poly.type
_entity_poly.pdbx_seq_one_letter_code
_entity_poly.pdbx_strand_id
1 'polypeptide(L)'
;MKKAKIVLAVVVALASASVCAQTRVNGYHRADGTYVQPHYRSAANSTTLDNYSTRGNVNPYTGKIGTVDPYKEQNTYRQPAPQPIYEPSRADAVNPYGSGY
;
A
#
# COMPACT_ATOMS: atom_id res chain seq x y z
N MET A 1 -52.46 -3.37 -4.07
CA MET A 1 -51.24 -4.15 -3.79
C MET A 1 -50.24 -4.25 -4.97
N LYS A 2 -50.67 -4.48 -6.23
CA LYS A 2 -49.77 -4.53 -7.40
C LYS A 2 -48.95 -3.25 -7.64
N LYS A 3 -49.58 -2.07 -7.51
CA LYS A 3 -48.91 -0.76 -7.67
C LYS A 3 -47.82 -0.53 -6.61
N ALA A 4 -48.09 -0.91 -5.36
CA ALA A 4 -47.10 -0.82 -4.27
C ALA A 4 -45.88 -1.74 -4.51
N LYS A 5 -46.08 -2.93 -5.09
CA LYS A 5 -44.97 -3.83 -5.47
C LYS A 5 -44.13 -3.26 -6.63
N ILE A 6 -44.76 -2.59 -7.60
CA ILE A 6 -44.05 -1.93 -8.71
C ILE A 6 -43.23 -0.74 -8.19
N VAL A 7 -43.80 0.09 -7.32
CA VAL A 7 -43.09 1.21 -6.70
C VAL A 7 -41.89 0.71 -5.88
N LEU A 8 -42.06 -0.36 -5.10
CA LEU A 8 -40.97 -0.95 -4.33
C LEU A 8 -39.83 -1.48 -5.24
N ALA A 9 -40.17 -2.13 -6.36
CA ALA A 9 -39.16 -2.63 -7.31
C ALA A 9 -38.36 -1.49 -7.97
N VAL A 10 -39.02 -0.38 -8.30
CA VAL A 10 -38.35 0.81 -8.87
C VAL A 10 -37.44 1.48 -7.85
N VAL A 11 -37.87 1.58 -6.58
CA VAL A 11 -37.03 2.15 -5.51
C VAL A 11 -35.79 1.30 -5.25
N VAL A 12 -35.91 -0.04 -5.25
CA VAL A 12 -34.76 -0.94 -5.08
C VAL A 12 -33.79 -0.84 -6.25
N ALA A 13 -34.27 -0.73 -7.50
CA ALA A 13 -33.41 -0.56 -8.66
C ALA A 13 -32.62 0.76 -8.63
N LEU A 14 -33.25 1.84 -8.13
CA LEU A 14 -32.63 3.17 -8.01
C LEU A 14 -31.67 3.29 -6.81
N ALA A 15 -31.70 2.37 -5.85
CA ALA A 15 -30.86 2.42 -4.64
C ALA A 15 -29.44 1.84 -4.83
N SER A 16 -28.99 1.62 -6.06
CA SER A 16 -27.70 1.02 -6.36
C SER A 16 -26.55 2.01 -6.12
N ALA A 17 -25.91 1.98 -4.95
CA ALA A 17 -24.72 2.78 -4.65
C ALA A 17 -23.43 2.06 -5.09
N SER A 18 -22.57 2.73 -5.86
CA SER A 18 -21.25 2.21 -6.23
C SER A 18 -20.26 2.44 -5.07
N VAL A 19 -19.76 1.36 -4.48
CA VAL A 19 -18.69 1.43 -3.47
C VAL A 19 -17.33 1.33 -4.16
N CYS A 20 -16.43 2.26 -3.88
CA CYS A 20 -15.06 2.24 -4.40
C CYS A 20 -14.06 1.97 -3.28
N ALA A 21 -13.50 0.76 -3.23
CA ALA A 21 -12.56 0.32 -2.19
C ALA A 21 -11.10 0.74 -2.47
N GLN A 22 -10.89 1.99 -2.88
CA GLN A 22 -9.56 2.53 -3.17
C GLN A 22 -9.18 3.63 -2.17
N THR A 23 -7.89 3.77 -1.92
CA THR A 23 -7.35 4.78 -1.00
C THR A 23 -6.28 5.61 -1.71
N ARG A 24 -6.40 6.94 -1.60
CA ARG A 24 -5.36 7.88 -2.05
C ARG A 24 -4.27 7.99 -0.98
N VAL A 25 -3.03 7.84 -1.40
CA VAL A 25 -1.85 8.06 -0.57
C VAL A 25 -1.25 9.41 -0.96
N ASN A 26 -1.04 10.27 0.03
CA ASN A 26 -0.35 11.55 -0.18
C ASN A 26 1.13 11.31 -0.50
N GLY A 27 1.73 12.25 -1.24
CA GLY A 27 3.17 12.20 -1.48
C GLY A 27 3.95 12.43 -0.19
N TYR A 28 5.13 11.80 -0.08
CA TYR A 28 5.99 11.89 1.10
C TYR A 28 7.45 11.68 0.72
N HIS A 29 8.37 12.10 1.59
CA HIS A 29 9.80 11.79 1.47
C HIS A 29 10.14 10.54 2.29
N ARG A 30 10.92 9.63 1.71
CA ARG A 30 11.51 8.50 2.44
C ARG A 30 12.70 8.98 3.27
N ALA A 31 13.13 8.14 4.23
CA ALA A 31 14.29 8.42 5.07
C ALA A 31 15.60 8.61 4.29
N ASP A 32 15.70 8.04 3.08
CA ASP A 32 16.82 8.22 2.15
C ASP A 32 16.74 9.52 1.31
N GLY A 33 15.74 10.37 1.55
CA GLY A 33 15.50 11.62 0.82
C GLY A 33 14.64 11.47 -0.44
N THR A 34 14.36 10.26 -0.92
CA THR A 34 13.59 10.01 -2.15
C THR A 34 12.15 10.49 -2.01
N TYR A 35 11.70 11.35 -2.93
CA TYR A 35 10.29 11.75 -3.01
C TYR A 35 9.41 10.65 -3.61
N VAL A 36 8.29 10.38 -2.96
CA VAL A 36 7.24 9.48 -3.43
C VAL A 36 6.04 10.30 -3.87
N GLN A 37 5.66 10.13 -5.12
CA GLN A 37 4.51 10.82 -5.71
C GLN A 37 3.19 10.31 -5.09
N PRO A 38 2.16 11.16 -4.98
CA PRO A 38 0.81 10.70 -4.61
C PRO A 38 0.32 9.61 -5.57
N HIS A 39 -0.35 8.60 -5.05
CA HIS A 39 -0.85 7.47 -5.85
C HIS A 39 -2.08 6.84 -5.20
N TYR A 40 -2.77 5.99 -5.95
CA TYR A 40 -3.89 5.19 -5.47
C TYR A 40 -3.46 3.75 -5.19
N ARG A 41 -4.06 3.17 -4.16
CA ARG A 41 -3.91 1.75 -3.78
C ARG A 41 -5.27 1.14 -3.42
N SER A 42 -5.34 -0.18 -3.34
CA SER A 42 -6.45 -0.90 -2.69
C SER A 42 -6.63 -0.42 -1.25
N ALA A 43 -7.87 -0.45 -0.76
CA ALA A 43 -8.16 -0.17 0.64
C ALA A 43 -7.46 -1.17 1.55
N ALA A 44 -6.94 -0.70 2.68
CA ALA A 44 -6.31 -1.58 3.65
C ALA A 44 -7.37 -2.45 4.35
N ASN A 45 -7.15 -3.77 4.36
CA ASN A 45 -7.99 -4.74 5.05
C ASN A 45 -7.12 -5.95 5.51
N SER A 46 -7.74 -6.99 6.08
CA SER A 46 -7.04 -8.16 6.63
C SER A 46 -6.72 -9.25 5.60
N THR A 47 -6.85 -8.97 4.31
CA THR A 47 -6.55 -9.91 3.22
C THR A 47 -5.66 -9.25 2.17
N THR A 48 -5.03 -10.07 1.33
CA THR A 48 -4.25 -9.62 0.17
C THR A 48 -4.95 -9.90 -1.14
N LEU A 49 -6.09 -10.60 -1.11
CA LEU A 49 -6.77 -11.10 -2.30
C LEU A 49 -7.23 -10.00 -3.26
N ASP A 50 -7.55 -8.81 -2.75
CA ASP A 50 -8.04 -7.66 -3.52
C ASP A 50 -6.94 -6.63 -3.86
N ASN A 51 -5.68 -6.89 -3.49
CA ASN A 51 -4.57 -6.02 -3.86
C ASN A 51 -4.33 -6.05 -5.37
N TYR A 52 -4.04 -4.89 -5.97
CA TYR A 52 -3.74 -4.79 -7.40
C TYR A 52 -2.53 -5.61 -7.84
N SER A 53 -1.59 -5.87 -6.92
CA SER A 53 -0.40 -6.69 -7.17
C SER A 53 -0.66 -8.19 -7.12
N THR A 54 -1.81 -8.62 -6.60
CA THR A 54 -2.13 -10.04 -6.40
C THR A 54 -2.39 -10.73 -7.73
N ARG A 55 -1.90 -11.96 -7.86
CA ARG A 55 -2.02 -12.75 -9.08
C ARG A 55 -3.48 -12.86 -9.53
N GLY A 56 -3.73 -12.47 -10.77
CA GLY A 56 -5.06 -12.47 -11.38
C GLY A 56 -5.79 -11.12 -11.31
N ASN A 57 -5.35 -10.19 -10.47
CA ASN A 57 -5.90 -8.83 -10.44
C ASN A 57 -5.19 -7.93 -11.45
N VAL A 58 -5.84 -6.82 -11.83
CA VAL A 58 -5.28 -5.79 -12.70
C VAL A 58 -5.33 -4.46 -11.97
N ASN A 59 -4.23 -3.73 -11.99
CA ASN A 59 -4.21 -2.36 -11.49
C ASN A 59 -4.97 -1.45 -12.48
N PRO A 60 -6.11 -0.84 -12.09
CA PRO A 60 -6.90 0.00 -12.99
C PRO A 60 -6.18 1.27 -13.45
N TYR A 61 -5.15 1.71 -12.73
CA TYR A 61 -4.39 2.93 -13.04
C TYR A 61 -3.25 2.71 -14.03
N THR A 62 -2.74 1.47 -14.12
CA THR A 62 -1.55 1.18 -14.92
C THR A 62 -1.76 0.05 -15.93
N GLY A 63 -2.87 -0.68 -15.85
CA GLY A 63 -3.13 -1.89 -16.66
C GLY A 63 -2.22 -3.07 -16.32
N LYS A 64 -1.34 -2.94 -15.32
CA LYS A 64 -0.40 -3.99 -14.93
C LYS A 64 -1.15 -5.14 -14.25
N ILE A 65 -0.89 -6.35 -14.73
CA ILE A 65 -1.39 -7.59 -14.14
C ILE A 65 -0.58 -7.88 -12.87
N GLY A 66 -1.27 -8.18 -11.78
CA GLY A 66 -0.67 -8.64 -10.55
C GLY A 66 -0.07 -10.04 -10.69
N THR A 67 1.01 -10.28 -9.97
CA THR A 67 1.78 -11.54 -10.03
C THR A 67 2.10 -12.11 -8.66
N VAL A 68 1.84 -11.35 -7.59
CA VAL A 68 2.12 -11.72 -6.21
C VAL A 68 1.16 -12.82 -5.79
N ASP A 69 1.70 -13.93 -5.31
CA ASP A 69 0.91 -15.02 -4.76
C ASP A 69 0.37 -14.62 -3.37
N PRO A 70 -0.97 -14.57 -3.17
CA PRO A 70 -1.56 -14.12 -1.92
C PRO A 70 -1.41 -15.13 -0.78
N TYR A 71 -1.11 -16.40 -1.09
CA TYR A 71 -0.95 -17.48 -0.12
C TYR A 71 0.50 -17.82 0.18
N LYS A 72 1.46 -17.20 -0.54
CA LYS A 72 2.87 -17.35 -0.21
C LYS A 72 3.06 -16.78 1.19
N GLU A 73 3.58 -17.61 2.10
CA GLU A 73 3.98 -17.18 3.43
C GLU A 73 4.79 -15.89 3.32
N GLN A 74 4.22 -14.80 3.85
CA GLN A 74 4.97 -13.57 4.05
C GLN A 74 6.00 -13.90 5.13
N ASN A 75 7.21 -14.27 4.70
CA ASN A 75 8.37 -14.31 5.59
C ASN A 75 8.55 -12.89 6.15
N THR A 76 7.95 -12.64 7.30
CA THR A 76 8.02 -11.37 8.04
C THR A 76 9.31 -11.26 8.86
N TYR A 77 10.22 -12.24 8.73
CA TYR A 77 11.62 -12.03 9.09
C TYR A 77 12.24 -11.02 8.13
N ARG A 78 11.99 -9.74 8.45
CA ARG A 78 12.91 -8.66 8.11
C ARG A 78 14.24 -9.05 8.73
N GLN A 79 15.12 -9.69 7.95
CA GLN A 79 16.51 -9.83 8.35
C GLN A 79 16.97 -8.42 8.74
N PRO A 80 17.36 -8.19 10.01
CA PRO A 80 17.99 -6.94 10.38
C PRO A 80 19.16 -6.74 9.42
N ALA A 81 19.39 -5.51 8.98
CA ALA A 81 20.61 -5.21 8.26
C ALA A 81 21.79 -5.79 9.06
N PRO A 82 22.78 -6.45 8.41
CA PRO A 82 23.99 -6.88 9.09
C PRO A 82 24.52 -5.72 9.92
N GLN A 83 24.70 -5.95 11.23
CA GLN A 83 25.23 -4.91 12.11
C GLN A 83 26.61 -4.53 11.58
N PRO A 84 26.95 -3.24 11.47
CA PRO A 84 28.31 -2.85 11.12
C PRO A 84 29.27 -3.49 12.12
N ILE A 85 30.22 -4.27 11.62
CA ILE A 85 31.29 -4.82 12.45
C ILE A 85 32.16 -3.63 12.83
N TYR A 86 32.06 -3.20 14.09
CA TYR A 86 33.02 -2.25 14.65
C TYR A 86 34.35 -2.98 14.76
N GLU A 87 35.23 -2.78 13.78
CA GLU A 87 36.61 -3.25 13.81
C GLU A 87 37.42 -2.21 14.59
N PRO A 88 37.89 -2.52 15.82
CA PRO A 88 38.67 -1.58 16.61
C PRO A 88 40.11 -1.60 16.09
N SER A 89 40.35 -0.99 14.94
CA SER A 89 41.71 -0.60 14.60
C SER A 89 41.73 0.76 13.92
N ARG A 90 42.40 1.69 14.63
CA ARG A 90 42.80 3.04 14.25
C ARG A 90 41.76 4.11 14.58
N ALA A 91 41.93 4.63 15.79
CA ALA A 91 41.35 5.87 16.24
C ALA A 91 41.84 7.02 15.35
N ASP A 92 41.02 7.43 14.39
CA ASP A 92 41.03 8.77 13.85
C ASP A 92 39.66 9.38 14.16
N ALA A 93 39.68 10.33 15.10
CA ALA A 93 38.50 11.01 15.60
C ALA A 93 37.84 11.83 14.47
N VAL A 94 36.66 11.41 14.02
CA VAL A 94 35.75 12.29 13.28
C VAL A 94 34.47 12.41 14.11
N ASN A 95 34.38 13.51 14.84
CA ASN A 95 33.20 13.88 15.62
C ASN A 95 32.09 14.34 14.64
N PRO A 96 30.93 13.68 14.56
CA PRO A 96 29.88 14.02 13.59
C PRO A 96 28.97 15.17 14.03
N TYR A 97 29.18 15.75 15.22
CA TYR A 97 28.41 16.90 15.71
C TYR A 97 29.10 18.23 15.36
N GLY A 98 29.25 18.51 14.07
CA GLY A 98 29.54 19.85 13.57
C GLY A 98 28.29 20.72 13.61
N SER A 99 27.99 21.29 14.77
CA SER A 99 26.92 22.27 14.96
C SER A 99 27.29 23.57 14.25
N GLY A 100 26.58 23.88 13.16
CA GLY A 100 26.66 25.20 12.52
C GLY A 100 25.88 26.24 13.32
N TYR A 101 26.59 27.27 13.78
CA TYR A 101 26.22 28.69 13.77
C TYR A 101 27.50 29.50 13.62
#